data_AF-A0A9D2UWM6-F1
#
_entry.id   AF-A0A9D2UWM6-F1
#
_cell.length_a   1.000
_cell.length_b   1.000
_cell.length_c   1.000
_cell.angle_alpha   90.00
_cell.angle_beta   90.00
_cell.angle_gamma   90.00
#
_symmetry.space_group_name_H-M   'P 1'
#
loop_
_entity.id
_entity.type
_entity.pdbx_description
1 polymer ?
#
loop_
_entity_poly.entity_id
_entity_poly.type
_entity_poly.pdbx_seq_one_letter_code
_entity_poly.pdbx_strand_id
1 'polypeptide(L)' 'MLAKADLVRIALRYDTSMSRAMLRACGVFAREPWPKEPVKVSVDRYDGMRACFANFGSPMDGRAG' A
#
# COMPACT_ATOMS: atom_id res chain seq x y z
N MET A 1 20.80 6.71 -19.15
CA MET A 1 20.59 6.59 -17.69
C MET A 1 20.08 7.95 -17.21
N LEU A 2 18.93 8.01 -16.53
CA LEU A 2 18.43 9.29 -15.99
C LEU A 2 19.29 9.71 -14.79
N ALA A 3 19.63 11.00 -14.68
CA ALA A 3 20.35 11.50 -13.53
C ALA A 3 19.40 11.64 -12.33
N LYS A 4 19.95 11.59 -11.11
CA LYS A 4 19.19 11.83 -9.86
C LYS A 4 18.35 13.10 -9.91
N ALA A 5 18.88 14.17 -10.51
CA ALA A 5 18.18 15.45 -10.65
C ALA A 5 16.93 15.34 -11.54
N ASP A 6 16.99 14.56 -12.62
CA ASP A 6 15.84 14.32 -13.51
C ASP A 6 14.74 13.55 -12.79
N LEU A 7 15.13 12.54 -12.00
CA LEU A 7 14.22 11.75 -11.20
C LEU A 7 13.47 12.61 -10.17
N VAL A 8 14.18 13.49 -9.46
CA VAL A 8 13.58 14.44 -8.51
C VAL A 8 12.62 15.39 -9.22
N ARG A 9 13.01 15.95 -10.37
CA ARG A 9 12.17 16.89 -11.13
C ARG A 9 10.87 16.25 -11.62
N ILE A 10 10.94 15.01 -12.11
CA ILE A 10 9.76 14.24 -12.52
C ILE A 10 8.87 13.96 -11.31
N ALA A 11 9.44 13.47 -10.21
CA ALA A 11 8.66 13.11 -9.04
C ALA A 11 7.92 14.30 -8.43
N LEU A 12 8.54 15.48 -8.37
CA LEU A 12 7.90 16.72 -7.88
C LEU A 12 6.70 17.17 -8.73
N ARG A 13 6.62 16.78 -10.01
CA ARG A 13 5.55 17.22 -10.92
C ARG A 13 4.21 16.50 -10.71
N TYR A 14 4.24 15.23 -10.30
CA TYR A 14 3.05 14.36 -10.34
C TYR A 14 2.43 14.04 -8.97
N ASP A 15 3.13 14.31 -7.87
CA ASP A 15 2.71 14.05 -6.48
C ASP A 15 1.87 12.76 -6.27
N THR A 16 2.33 11.65 -6.84
CA THR A 16 1.74 10.32 -6.65
C THR A 16 2.40 9.57 -5.48
N SER A 17 1.81 8.46 -5.03
CA SER A 17 2.47 7.55 -4.08
C SER A 17 3.85 7.09 -4.59
N MET A 18 3.93 6.78 -5.88
CA MET A 18 5.18 6.41 -6.54
C MET A 18 6.18 7.57 -6.58
N SER A 19 5.72 8.79 -6.90
CA SER A 19 6.56 10.00 -6.88
C SER A 19 7.17 10.24 -5.50
N ARG A 20 6.39 10.09 -4.42
CA ARG A 20 6.88 10.25 -3.04
C ARG A 20 7.88 9.16 -2.67
N ALA A 21 7.65 7.92 -3.09
CA ALA A 21 8.61 6.82 -2.91
C ALA A 21 9.94 7.11 -3.64
N MET A 22 9.85 7.65 -4.86
CA MET A 22 11.00 8.04 -5.67
C MET A 22 11.82 9.17 -5.04
N LEU A 23 11.16 10.18 -4.47
CA LEU A 23 11.83 11.24 -3.70
C LEU A 23 12.56 10.67 -2.48
N ARG A 24 11.92 9.75 -1.73
CA ARG A 24 12.54 9.05 -0.60
C ARG A 24 13.78 8.25 -1.02
N ALA A 25 13.70 7.52 -2.14
CA ALA A 25 14.84 6.79 -2.70
C ALA A 25 15.99 7.72 -3.13
N CYS A 26 15.68 8.95 -3.53
CA CYS A 26 16.67 9.99 -3.83
C CYS A 26 17.20 10.72 -2.57
N GLY A 27 16.72 10.39 -1.37
CA GLY A 27 17.08 11.08 -0.13
C GLY A 27 16.48 12.49 0.00
N VAL A 28 15.42 12.79 -0.77
CA VAL A 28 14.69 14.05 -0.68
C VAL A 28 13.52 13.85 0.28
N PHE A 29 13.39 14.74 1.27
CA PHE A 29 12.25 14.73 2.19
C PHE A 29 10.95 14.97 1.40
N ALA A 30 10.09 13.96 1.37
CA ALA A 30 8.74 14.07 0.84
C ALA A 30 7.78 14.04 2.02
N ARG A 31 6.98 15.10 2.20
CA ARG A 31 5.94 15.14 3.22
C ARG A 31 4.96 14.00 2.94
N GLU A 32 4.74 13.13 3.91
CA GLU A 32 3.70 12.12 3.77
C GLU A 32 2.33 12.79 3.69
N PRO A 33 1.43 12.32 2.81
CA PRO A 33 0.06 12.81 2.80
C PRO A 33 -0.55 12.61 4.17
N TRP A 34 -1.43 13.53 4.55
CA TRP A 34 -2.33 13.25 5.64
C TRP A 34 -3.09 11.95 5.33
N PRO A 35 -3.17 11.00 6.29
CA PRO A 35 -3.95 9.80 6.08
C PRO A 35 -5.36 10.20 5.67
N LYS A 36 -5.85 9.62 4.56
CA LYS A 36 -7.22 9.84 4.13
C LYS A 36 -8.14 9.35 5.22
N GLU A 37 -9.20 10.12 5.49
CA GLU A 37 -10.22 9.70 6.44
C GLU A 37 -10.80 8.35 5.97
N PRO A 38 -10.82 7.32 6.84
CA PRO A 38 -11.29 6.00 6.45
C PRO A 38 -12.76 6.10 6.03
N VAL A 39 -13.07 5.55 4.86
CA VAL A 39 -14.46 5.45 4.40
C VAL A 39 -15.13 4.38 5.24
N LYS A 40 -16.13 4.76 6.05
CA LYS A 40 -16.97 3.81 6.77
C LYS A 40 -17.71 2.95 5.74
N VAL A 41 -17.48 1.65 5.78
CA VAL A 41 -18.19 0.66 4.97
C VAL A 41 -19.07 -0.19 5.89
N SER A 42 -20.29 -0.54 5.44
CA SER A 42 -21.14 -1.47 6.19
C SER A 42 -20.48 -2.86 6.22
N VAL A 43 -20.59 -3.53 7.38
CA VAL A 43 -20.03 -4.88 7.58
C VAL A 43 -20.72 -5.86 6.64
N ASP A 44 -22.03 -5.71 6.43
CA ASP A 44 -22.87 -6.53 5.55
C ASP A 44 -22.35 -6.60 4.10
N ARG A 45 -21.65 -5.55 3.64
CA ARG A 45 -21.03 -5.53 2.30
C ARG A 45 -19.96 -6.61 2.13
N TYR A 46 -19.41 -7.11 3.23
CA TYR A 46 -18.26 -8.00 3.28
C TYR A 46 -18.53 -9.30 4.04
N ASP A 47 -19.78 -9.63 4.34
CA ASP A 47 -20.14 -10.84 5.10
C ASP A 47 -19.56 -12.12 4.49
N GLY A 48 -19.45 -12.20 3.16
CA GLY A 48 -18.82 -13.33 2.46
C GLY A 48 -17.28 -13.34 2.49
N MET A 49 -16.61 -12.21 2.73
CA MET A 49 -15.14 -12.15 2.72
C MET A 49 -14.51 -12.72 3.98
N ARG A 50 -15.25 -12.81 5.10
CA ARG A 50 -14.75 -13.48 6.31
C ARG A 50 -14.32 -14.91 6.03
N ALA A 51 -15.00 -15.61 5.12
CA ALA A 51 -14.64 -16.96 4.70
C ALA A 51 -13.32 -17.01 3.90
N CYS A 52 -12.96 -15.95 3.18
CA CYS A 52 -11.69 -15.89 2.42
C CYS A 52 -10.47 -15.72 3.33
N PHE A 53 -10.64 -15.06 4.48
CA PHE A 53 -9.60 -14.90 5.51
C PHE A 53 -9.68 -15.98 6.59
N ALA A 54 -10.78 -16.71 6.65
CA ALA A 54 -10.86 -17.93 7.43
C ALA A 54 -9.88 -18.92 6.79
N ASN A 55 -8.93 -19.33 7.62
CA ASN A 55 -7.88 -20.25 7.24
C ASN A 55 -8.47 -21.66 7.10
N PHE A 56 -9.20 -21.91 6.01
CA PHE A 56 -9.78 -23.22 5.73
C PHE A 56 -8.69 -24.16 5.20
N GLY A 57 -8.00 -24.81 6.12
CA GLY A 57 -7.05 -25.88 5.80
C GLY A 57 -5.60 -25.42 5.68
N SER A 58 -5.12 -24.55 6.57
CA SER A 58 -3.67 -24.41 6.70
C SER A 58 -3.11 -25.76 7.14
N PRO A 59 -1.95 -26.16 6.62
CA PRO A 59 -1.17 -27.28 7.14
C PRO A 59 -0.88 -27.16 8.65
N MET A 60 -0.95 -25.96 9.23
CA MET A 60 -0.82 -25.72 10.68
C MET A 60 -2.07 -26.10 11.49
N ASP A 61 -3.22 -26.36 10.84
CA ASP A 61 -4.49 -26.73 11.50
C ASP A 61 -4.57 -28.23 11.86
N GLY A 62 -3.45 -28.95 11.79
CA GLY A 62 -3.28 -30.24 12.46
C GLY A 62 -3.92 -31.46 11.78
N ARG A 63 -4.33 -31.39 10.51
CA ARG A 63 -4.66 -32.61 9.73
C ARG A 63 -3.41 -33.21 9.09
N ALA A 64 -2.46 -33.57 9.94
CA ALA A 64 -1.47 -34.60 9.66
C ALA A 64 -1.81 -35.76 10.61
N GLY A 65 -2.61 -36.69 10.11
CA GLY A 65 -3.08 -37.88 10.82
C GLY A 65 -3.94 -38.71 9.88
#